data_AF-A0AAN7V8L0-F1
#
_entry.id   AF-A0AAN7V8L0-F1
#
_cell.length_a   1.000
_cell.length_b   1.000
_cell.length_c   1.000
_cell.angle_alpha   90.00
_cell.angle_beta   90.00
_cell.angle_gamma   90.00
#
_symmetry.space_group_name_H-M   'P 1'
#
loop_
_entity.id
_entity.type
_entity.pdbx_description
1 polymer ?
#
loop_
_entity_poly.entity_id
_entity_poly.type
_entity_poly.pdbx_seq_one_letter_code
_entity_poly.pdbx_strand_id
1 'polypeptide(L)'
;MLPFLDLCLHKSPHNITFSIYRKPTTTDNLIPFDSIHPFSHKLAGLNALLFRLFKIPMSPTHFQEEYNIIKQIAANNAIRFEVTRFFPVTRNLLPPPFILTAIVKLH
;
A
#
# COMPACT_ATOMS: atom_id res chain seq x y z
N MET A 1 -11.99 -2.51 18.10
CA MET A 1 -11.48 -2.74 16.73
C MET A 1 -12.36 -3.78 16.06
N LEU A 2 -12.83 -3.54 14.84
CA LEU A 2 -13.65 -4.49 14.07
C LEU A 2 -12.98 -4.76 12.71
N PRO A 3 -12.50 -5.99 12.44
CA PRO A 3 -11.99 -6.35 11.12
C PRO A 3 -13.14 -6.56 10.12
N PHE A 4 -13.00 -6.01 8.92
CA PHE A 4 -13.91 -6.19 7.80
C PHE A 4 -13.13 -6.23 6.49
N LEU A 5 -13.13 -7.39 5.81
CA LEU A 5 -12.30 -7.65 4.63
C LEU A 5 -10.82 -7.31 4.92
N ASP A 6 -10.26 -6.32 4.24
CA ASP A 6 -8.88 -5.85 4.36
C ASP A 6 -8.72 -4.62 5.27
N LEU A 7 -9.80 -4.21 5.95
CA LEU A 7 -9.85 -3.01 6.79
C LEU A 7 -10.09 -3.36 8.25
N CYS A 8 -9.56 -2.51 9.12
CA CYS A 8 -9.89 -2.48 10.52
C CYS A 8 -10.54 -1.14 10.86
N LEU A 9 -11.76 -1.21 11.40
CA LEU A 9 -12.49 -0.04 11.84
C LEU A 9 -12.23 0.19 13.32
N HIS A 10 -11.88 1.43 13.62
CA HIS A 10 -11.69 1.92 14.97
C HIS A 10 -12.75 2.99 15.23
N LYS A 11 -13.70 2.67 16.10
CA LYS A 11 -14.76 3.59 16.50
C LYS A 11 -14.28 4.40 17.70
N SER A 12 -14.33 5.72 17.60
CA SER A 12 -14.23 6.62 18.76
C SER A 12 -15.56 7.36 18.93
N PRO A 13 -15.75 8.15 20.01
CA PRO A 13 -17.05 8.76 20.33
C PRO A 13 -17.63 9.64 19.21
N HIS A 14 -16.78 10.29 18.40
CA HIS A 14 -17.20 11.27 17.39
C HIS A 14 -16.75 10.93 15.97
N ASN A 15 -15.98 9.87 15.76
CA ASN A 15 -15.42 9.52 14.46
C ASN A 15 -15.18 8.02 14.31
N ILE A 16 -15.01 7.60 13.06
CA ILE A 16 -14.54 6.28 12.68
C ILE A 16 -13.22 6.48 11.96
N THR A 17 -12.18 5.81 12.42
CA THR A 17 -10.88 5.77 11.75
C THR A 17 -10.63 4.38 11.19
N PHE A 18 -9.80 4.33 10.16
CA PHE A 18 -9.49 3.12 9.43
C PHE A 18 -8.01 2.77 9.60
N SER A 19 -7.72 1.48 9.59
CA SER A 19 -6.39 0.92 9.37
C SER A 19 -6.50 -0.27 8.42
N ILE A 20 -5.37 -0.76 7.91
CA ILE A 20 -5.35 -2.02 7.16
C ILE A 20 -5.40 -3.18 8.15
N TYR A 21 -6.26 -4.15 7.87
CA TYR A 21 -6.26 -5.42 8.58
C TYR A 21 -5.45 -6.45 7.80
N ARG A 22 -4.42 -7.02 8.42
CA ARG A 22 -3.69 -8.18 7.91
C ARG A 22 -4.06 -9.40 8.75
N LYS A 23 -4.35 -10.51 8.08
CA LYS A 23 -4.60 -11.78 8.77
C LYS A 23 -3.28 -12.28 9.37
N PRO A 24 -3.30 -13.05 10.47
CA PRO A 24 -2.09 -13.67 11.01
C PRO A 24 -1.36 -14.58 10.00
N THR A 25 -2.09 -15.08 9.00
CA THR A 25 -1.58 -15.92 7.92
C THR A 25 -1.17 -15.13 6.66
N THR A 26 -1.28 -13.80 6.66
CA THR A 26 -0.82 -12.97 5.55
C THR A 26 0.69 -13.14 5.42
N THR A 27 1.15 -13.71 4.32
CA THR A 27 2.56 -13.78 3.97
C THR A 27 3.00 -12.53 3.21
N ASP A 28 4.26 -12.15 3.36
CA ASP A 28 4.87 -11.04 2.64
C ASP A 28 5.22 -11.43 1.20
N ASN A 29 4.42 -12.25 0.53
CA ASN A 29 4.76 -12.79 -0.79
C ASN A 29 4.23 -11.89 -1.91
N LEU A 30 5.15 -11.40 -2.74
CA LEU A 30 4.86 -10.85 -4.07
C LEU A 30 5.45 -11.79 -5.13
N ILE A 31 5.25 -11.48 -6.41
CA ILE A 31 6.00 -12.16 -7.46
C ILE A 31 7.47 -11.70 -7.33
N PRO A 32 8.42 -12.62 -7.08
CA PRO A 32 9.82 -12.27 -6.90
C PRO A 32 10.40 -11.55 -8.11
N PHE A 33 11.32 -10.62 -7.86
CA PHE A 33 11.96 -9.81 -8.91
C PHE A 33 12.70 -10.67 -9.94
N ASP A 34 13.31 -11.77 -9.51
CA ASP A 34 14.08 -12.73 -10.32
C ASP A 34 13.21 -13.71 -11.13
N SER A 35 11.89 -13.73 -10.93
CA SER A 35 10.99 -14.60 -11.70
C SER A 35 10.88 -14.20 -13.18
N ILE A 36 10.55 -15.15 -14.05
CA ILE A 36 10.42 -14.98 -15.52
C ILE A 36 9.04 -14.40 -15.92
N HIS A 37 8.52 -13.48 -15.12
CA HIS A 37 7.27 -12.79 -15.43
C HIS A 37 7.54 -11.40 -16.03
N PRO A 38 6.62 -10.86 -16.85
CA PRO A 38 6.69 -9.46 -17.27
C PRO A 38 6.74 -8.53 -16.05
N PHE A 39 7.53 -7.45 -16.17
CA PHE A 39 7.76 -6.49 -15.08
C PHE A 39 6.46 -5.91 -14.49
N SER A 40 5.45 -5.68 -15.33
CA SER A 40 4.12 -5.22 -14.92
C SER A 40 3.45 -6.16 -13.92
N HIS A 41 3.56 -7.48 -14.11
CA HIS A 41 2.98 -8.46 -13.19
C HIS A 41 3.72 -8.50 -11.85
N LYS A 42 5.05 -8.33 -11.86
CA LYS A 42 5.84 -8.24 -10.62
C LYS A 42 5.45 -7.04 -9.77
N LEU A 43 5.20 -5.90 -10.43
CA LEU A 43 4.78 -4.68 -9.75
C LEU A 43 3.30 -4.65 -9.37
N ALA A 44 2.44 -5.49 -9.96
CA ALA A 44 1.00 -5.43 -9.75
C ALA A 44 0.62 -5.56 -8.27
N GLY A 45 1.25 -6.48 -7.53
CA GLY A 45 1.01 -6.66 -6.10
C GLY A 45 1.44 -5.43 -5.28
N LEU A 46 2.63 -4.90 -5.53
CA LEU A 46 3.11 -3.67 -4.87
C LEU A 46 2.20 -2.47 -5.18
N ASN A 47 1.77 -2.33 -6.44
CA ASN A 47 0.87 -1.27 -6.86
C ASN A 47 -0.50 -1.36 -6.16
N ALA A 48 -1.04 -2.57 -5.96
CA ALA A 48 -2.27 -2.76 -5.21
C ALA A 48 -2.12 -2.34 -3.74
N LEU A 49 -0.99 -2.66 -3.10
CA LEU A 49 -0.67 -2.25 -1.74
C LEU A 49 -0.53 -0.73 -1.61
N LEU A 50 0.15 -0.09 -2.54
CA LEU A 50 0.30 1.37 -2.53
C LEU A 50 -1.01 2.08 -2.86
N PHE A 51 -1.80 1.56 -3.79
CA PHE A 51 -3.10 2.11 -4.14
C PHE A 51 -4.00 2.17 -2.90
N ARG A 52 -4.09 1.09 -2.12
CA ARG A 52 -4.90 1.09 -0.89
C ARG A 52 -4.34 2.04 0.17
N LEU A 53 -3.01 2.13 0.31
CA LEU A 53 -2.35 3.06 1.24
C LEU A 53 -2.79 4.51 1.00
N PHE A 54 -2.87 4.93 -0.27
CA PHE A 54 -3.28 6.29 -0.62
C PHE A 54 -4.80 6.51 -0.70
N LYS A 55 -5.57 5.45 -0.94
CA LYS A 55 -7.03 5.56 -1.11
C LYS A 55 -7.82 5.50 0.20
N ILE A 56 -7.33 4.76 1.19
CA ILE A 56 -8.04 4.58 2.44
C ILE A 56 -7.72 5.77 3.36
N PRO A 57 -8.74 6.48 3.88
CA PRO A 57 -8.53 7.62 4.78
C PRO A 57 -8.12 7.13 6.17
N MET A 58 -6.84 6.85 6.33
CA MET A 58 -6.22 6.44 7.60
C MET A 58 -5.74 7.66 8.40
N SER A 59 -5.55 7.48 9.70
CA SER A 59 -4.81 8.46 10.50
C SER A 59 -3.34 8.51 10.03
N PRO A 60 -2.61 9.61 10.29
CA PRO A 60 -1.18 9.68 9.96
C PRO A 60 -0.36 8.53 10.56
N THR A 61 -0.72 8.08 11.76
CA THR A 61 -0.08 6.96 12.45
C THR A 61 -0.30 5.63 11.71
N HIS A 62 -1.56 5.26 11.43
CA HIS A 62 -1.88 4.03 10.71
C HIS A 62 -1.36 4.04 9.26
N PHE A 63 -1.31 5.21 8.63
CA PHE A 63 -0.70 5.37 7.31
C PHE A 63 0.79 5.03 7.37
N GLN A 64 1.53 5.58 8.33
CA GLN A 64 2.97 5.34 8.46
C GLN A 64 3.27 3.87 8.81
N GLU A 65 2.47 3.26 9.68
CA GLU A 65 2.55 1.84 9.99
C GLU A 65 2.36 0.98 8.73
N GLU A 66 1.30 1.23 7.96
CA GLU A 66 1.05 0.50 6.71
C GLU A 66 2.17 0.70 5.70
N TYR A 67 2.68 1.93 5.56
CA TYR A 67 3.81 2.24 4.68
C TYR A 67 5.06 1.44 5.03
N ASN A 68 5.39 1.36 6.33
CA ASN A 68 6.53 0.58 6.80
C ASN A 68 6.37 -0.91 6.51
N ILE A 69 5.15 -1.46 6.66
CA ILE A 69 4.89 -2.86 6.33
C ILE A 69 5.01 -3.09 4.81
N ILE A 70 4.50 -2.18 3.97
CA ILE A 70 4.66 -2.29 2.50
C ILE A 70 6.15 -2.23 2.11
N LYS A 71 6.96 -1.39 2.77
CA LYS A 71 8.42 -1.38 2.60
C LYS A 71 9.06 -2.72 2.94
N GLN A 72 8.68 -3.31 4.07
CA GLN A 72 9.15 -4.63 4.46
C GLN A 72 8.78 -5.71 3.44
N ILE A 73 7.52 -5.74 2.99
CA ILE A 73 7.05 -6.68 1.96
C ILE A 73 7.88 -6.52 0.68
N ALA A 74 8.11 -5.30 0.21
CA ALA A 74 8.91 -5.07 -0.99
C ALA A 74 10.37 -5.54 -0.82
N ALA A 75 10.99 -5.23 0.33
CA ALA A 75 12.34 -5.67 0.65
C ALA A 75 12.47 -7.21 0.65
N ASN A 76 11.50 -7.91 1.24
CA ASN A 76 11.44 -9.37 1.26
C ASN A 76 11.33 -10.00 -0.15
N ASN A 77 10.87 -9.23 -1.15
CA ASN A 77 10.76 -9.67 -2.55
C ASN A 77 11.82 -9.05 -3.46
N ALA A 78 12.91 -8.50 -2.89
CA ALA A 78 14.00 -7.84 -3.60
C ALA A 78 13.56 -6.62 -4.46
N ILE A 79 12.48 -5.95 -4.06
CA ILE A 79 12.00 -4.72 -4.70
C ILE A 79 12.32 -3.53 -3.78
N ARG A 80 13.00 -2.52 -4.32
CA ARG A 80 13.26 -1.25 -3.64
C ARG A 80 12.34 -0.18 -4.20
N PHE A 81 11.60 0.52 -3.34
CA PHE A 81 10.77 1.64 -3.74
C PHE A 81 10.83 2.76 -2.69
N GLU A 82 10.63 3.98 -3.15
CA GLU A 82 10.43 5.15 -2.30
C GLU A 82 9.27 5.99 -2.82
N VAL A 83 8.42 6.43 -1.91
CA VAL A 83 7.36 7.40 -2.22
C VAL A 83 7.98 8.79 -2.09
N THR A 84 8.28 9.41 -3.23
CA THR A 84 8.92 10.73 -3.29
C THR A 84 7.94 11.90 -3.24
N ARG A 85 6.65 11.66 -3.53
CA ARG A 85 5.60 12.69 -3.46
C ARG A 85 4.32 12.11 -2.86
N PHE A 86 3.87 12.73 -1.78
CA PHE A 86 2.51 12.59 -1.30
C PHE A 86 1.65 13.57 -2.10
N PHE A 87 0.87 13.06 -3.05
CA PHE A 87 -0.27 13.84 -3.52
C PHE A 87 -1.42 13.51 -2.57
N PRO A 88 -1.80 14.40 -1.62
CA PRO A 88 -3.08 14.26 -0.97
C PRO A 88 -4.10 14.25 -2.11
N VAL A 89 -4.76 13.12 -2.33
CA VAL A 89 -5.85 13.04 -3.29
C VAL A 89 -6.91 13.99 -2.76
N THR A 90 -6.90 15.24 -3.22
CA THR A 90 -8.04 16.14 -3.07
C THR A 90 -9.18 15.42 -3.74
N ARG A 91 -10.14 14.98 -2.93
CA ARG A 91 -11.38 14.32 -3.35
C ARG A 91 -11.90 15.13 -4.55
N ASN A 92 -11.87 14.56 -5.75
CA ASN A 92 -12.54 15.02 -6.99
C ASN A 92 -11.69 15.35 -8.24
N LEU A 93 -10.38 15.06 -8.33
CA LEU A 93 -9.72 15.04 -9.65
C LEU A 93 -8.71 13.90 -9.76
N LEU A 94 -9.11 12.84 -10.47
CA LEU A 94 -8.20 11.79 -10.94
C LEU A 94 -8.21 11.86 -12.48
N PRO A 95 -7.17 12.36 -13.15
CA PRO A 95 -6.93 11.99 -14.52
C PRO A 95 -6.46 10.52 -14.55
N PRO A 96 -6.91 9.73 -15.54
CA PRO A 96 -6.44 8.36 -15.74
C PRO A 96 -5.08 8.35 -16.47
N PRO A 97 -4.33 7.24 -16.46
CA PRO A 97 -3.87 6.50 -15.29
C PRO A 97 -2.63 7.21 -14.75
N PHE A 98 -2.69 7.74 -13.52
CA PHE A 98 -1.44 7.93 -12.80
C PHE A 98 -0.87 6.54 -12.56
N ILE A 99 0.02 6.11 -13.46
CA ILE A 99 1.10 5.20 -13.10
C ILE A 99 1.61 5.80 -11.80
N LEU A 100 1.37 5.10 -10.70
CA LEU A 100 2.06 5.40 -9.47
C LEU A 100 3.52 5.08 -9.79
N THR A 101 4.21 5.99 -10.47
CA THR A 101 5.66 6.07 -10.45
C THR A 101 5.98 6.52 -9.02
N ALA A 102 5.76 5.62 -8.07
CA ALA A 102 6.85 5.29 -7.18
C ALA A 102 8.02 5.12 -8.15
N ILE A 103 8.94 6.07 -8.14
CA ILE A 103 10.18 5.90 -8.89
C ILE A 103 10.82 4.70 -8.18
N VAL A 104 10.53 3.50 -8.68
CA VAL A 104 11.19 2.27 -8.29
C VAL A 104 12.58 2.45 -8.85
N LYS A 105 13.44 3.15 -8.09
CA LYS A 105 14.87 3.17 -8.32
C LYS A 105 15.36 1.77 -7.99
N LEU A 106 15.36 0.93 -9.01
CA LEU A 106 16.14 -0.30 -9.03
C LEU A 106 17.60 0.16 -9.15
N HIS A 107 18.33 0.13 -8.03
CA HIS A 107 19.79 0.27 -8.02
C HIS A 107 20.42 -1.11 -8.18
#